data_AF-A0A535MKD3-F1
#
_entry.id   AF-A0A535MKD3-F1
#
_cell.length_a   1.000
_cell.length_b   1.000
_cell.length_c   1.000
_cell.angle_alpha   90.00
_cell.angle_beta   90.00
_cell.angle_gamma   90.00
#
_symmetry.space_group_name_H-M   'P 1'
#
loop_
_entity.id
_entity.type
_entity.pdbx_description
1 polymer ?
#
loop_
_entity_poly.entity_id
_entity_poly.type
_entity_poly.pdbx_seq_one_letter_code
_entity_poly.pdbx_strand_id
1 'polypeptide(L)'
;MRHNAIEKLVNISTAHLFAPERVRFGVILPPHYGDQWIEEEDGARLELQRLWNDTDTGLVALSAVRWAHAMDTLTAKVIVDRNVPTLTILADPSDIGVLEEDGDDLDKQEAICHFYTMSLPKYERMVRTHPDVKYREELIREAREHATPMEGSGGADFLPPTVQRLILAQASPNMIGQVNYASDTSLAMPQVREPVVPLAELWIWDDDQQDYRVVKNFLPTERILWDPINPLVPGEHPFHPLCYGPVPGYGWGVPAIESVLPLQALLTERLEQISYIMQMNYRPPYVGIGFTGILEEKMEALREPGGFLPIPPGPGNTDIKPVVPQMPPDAFAEVQEIERMMAAQFGLPPILHGQTEPGVRSGEQAAVLATLSSGPTFSRAMRVEDWVESITTQMLRLQRRVMSQTLRKVNGDEWWLSQMPNDFVVRVSAHSSSPVYSEQIVQKVALAKSWGAIDNEDAIRLLNLPHDELLVAKARKLAEAAAKRAERVLEVKEREAKAKEVKAMRG
;
A
#
# COMPACT_ATOMS: atom_id res chain seq x y z
N MET A 1 21.28 4.32 -18.90
CA MET A 1 20.74 4.25 -17.52
C MET A 1 19.25 4.52 -17.65
N ARG A 2 18.36 3.59 -17.29
CA ARG A 2 16.91 3.82 -17.40
C ARG A 2 16.47 4.69 -16.22
N HIS A 3 15.91 5.86 -16.50
CA HIS A 3 15.37 6.73 -15.47
C HIS A 3 13.94 6.28 -15.13
N ASN A 4 13.67 5.96 -13.87
CA ASN A 4 12.34 5.51 -13.40
C ASN A 4 11.70 6.58 -12.52
N ALA A 5 10.87 7.44 -13.12
CA ALA A 5 10.15 8.47 -12.38
C ALA A 5 8.92 7.91 -11.65
N ILE A 6 8.32 6.82 -12.18
CA ILE A 6 7.16 6.15 -11.57
C ILE A 6 7.46 5.69 -10.14
N GLU A 7 8.61 5.07 -9.89
CA GLU A 7 8.97 4.60 -8.55
C GLU A 7 8.98 5.74 -7.51
N LYS A 8 9.52 6.90 -7.89
CA LYS A 8 9.53 8.09 -7.03
C LYS A 8 8.12 8.57 -6.73
N LEU A 9 7.24 8.62 -7.74
CA LEU A 9 5.85 9.04 -7.58
C LEU A 9 5.04 8.07 -6.71
N VAL A 10 5.22 6.76 -6.90
CA VAL A 10 4.58 5.72 -6.08
C VAL A 10 5.01 5.85 -4.63
N ASN A 11 6.30 6.06 -4.34
CA ASN A 11 6.79 6.21 -2.96
C ASN A 11 6.19 7.46 -2.27
N ILE A 12 6.10 8.59 -2.99
CA ILE A 12 5.52 9.83 -2.45
C ILE A 12 4.01 9.66 -2.24
N SER A 13 3.29 9.12 -3.23
CA SER A 13 1.86 8.83 -3.14
C SER A 13 1.56 7.93 -1.95
N THR A 14 2.28 6.80 -1.84
CA THR A 14 2.12 5.84 -0.73
C THR A 14 2.30 6.52 0.63
N ALA A 15 3.32 7.37 0.79
CA ALA A 15 3.57 8.08 2.04
C ALA A 15 2.46 9.09 2.42
N HIS A 16 1.73 9.63 1.43
CA HIS A 16 0.57 10.49 1.68
C HIS A 16 -0.72 9.71 1.93
N LEU A 17 -0.86 8.52 1.35
CA LEU A 17 -2.05 7.68 1.50
C LEU A 17 -2.08 6.95 2.84
N PHE A 18 -0.92 6.46 3.32
CA PHE A 18 -0.89 5.59 4.49
C PHE A 18 0.40 5.74 5.31
N ALA A 19 0.25 5.87 6.62
CA ALA A 19 1.35 5.93 7.58
C ALA A 19 1.11 4.92 8.73
N PRO A 20 1.78 3.75 8.72
CA PRO A 20 1.43 2.64 9.61
C PRO A 20 1.64 2.94 11.09
N GLU A 21 2.64 3.77 11.43
CA GLU A 21 2.96 4.13 12.83
C GLU A 21 1.94 5.08 13.47
N ARG A 22 1.09 5.73 12.66
CA ARG A 22 0.17 6.78 13.13
C ARG A 22 -1.29 6.43 12.88
N VAL A 23 -1.58 5.15 12.63
CA VAL A 23 -2.95 4.66 12.48
C VAL A 23 -3.65 4.73 13.83
N ARG A 24 -4.88 5.24 13.84
CA ARG A 24 -5.74 5.27 15.03
C ARG A 24 -6.92 4.34 14.81
N PHE A 25 -7.24 3.59 15.85
CA PHE A 25 -8.43 2.75 15.90
C PHE A 25 -9.45 3.39 16.84
N GLY A 26 -10.72 3.37 16.45
CA GLY A 26 -11.86 3.50 17.37
C GLY A 26 -12.69 2.23 17.27
N VAL A 27 -13.19 1.69 18.36
CA VAL A 27 -14.15 0.58 18.29
C VAL A 27 -15.52 1.16 18.58
N ILE A 28 -16.48 0.91 17.70
CA ILE A 28 -17.83 1.47 17.81
C ILE A 28 -18.84 0.34 17.79
N LEU A 29 -19.64 0.25 18.85
CA LEU A 29 -20.84 -0.58 18.88
C LEU A 29 -22.07 0.18 18.34
N PRO A 30 -23.05 -0.55 17.78
CA PRO A 30 -24.30 0.06 17.38
C PRO A 30 -25.05 0.74 18.53
N PRO A 31 -25.86 1.79 18.24
CA PRO A 31 -26.51 2.61 19.28
C PRO A 31 -27.43 1.85 20.24
N HIS A 32 -27.93 0.66 19.86
CA HIS A 32 -28.84 -0.13 20.71
C HIS A 32 -28.19 -0.71 21.95
N TYR A 33 -26.85 -0.78 22.02
CA TYR A 33 -26.12 -1.16 23.24
C TYR A 33 -25.98 -0.02 24.25
N GLY A 34 -26.14 1.23 23.82
CA GLY A 34 -25.94 2.42 24.65
C GLY A 34 -24.54 2.48 25.27
N ASP A 35 -24.44 3.09 26.45
CA ASP A 35 -23.16 3.40 27.11
C ASP A 35 -22.56 2.23 27.90
N GLN A 36 -23.14 1.02 27.80
CA GLN A 36 -22.76 -0.12 28.65
C GLN A 36 -21.34 -0.65 28.39
N TRP A 37 -20.82 -0.45 27.18
CA TRP A 37 -19.59 -1.09 26.70
C TRP A 37 -18.44 -0.11 26.45
N ILE A 38 -18.57 1.16 26.87
CA ILE A 38 -17.58 2.21 26.55
C ILE A 38 -16.18 1.84 27.09
N GLU A 39 -16.10 1.26 28.30
CA GLU A 39 -14.81 0.86 28.86
C GLU A 39 -14.20 -0.35 28.13
N GLU A 40 -15.04 -1.29 27.70
CA GLU A 40 -14.67 -2.47 26.93
C GLU A 40 -14.23 -2.12 25.50
N GLU A 41 -14.89 -1.14 24.86
CA GLU A 41 -14.48 -0.60 23.56
C GLU A 41 -13.06 -0.05 23.64
N ASP A 42 -12.75 0.69 24.70
CA ASP A 42 -11.43 1.28 24.91
C ASP A 42 -10.36 0.19 25.18
N GLY A 43 -10.72 -0.87 25.92
CA GLY A 43 -9.87 -2.05 26.12
C GLY A 43 -9.63 -2.84 24.83
N ALA A 44 -10.68 -3.05 24.02
CA ALA A 44 -10.61 -3.74 22.74
C ALA A 44 -9.75 -2.96 21.73
N ARG A 45 -9.87 -1.62 21.72
CA ARG A 45 -9.05 -0.71 20.92
C ARG A 45 -7.56 -0.85 21.26
N LEU A 46 -7.21 -0.91 22.55
CA LEU A 46 -5.83 -1.09 22.98
C LEU A 46 -5.27 -2.46 22.60
N GLU A 47 -6.06 -3.53 22.74
CA GLU A 47 -5.64 -4.86 22.30
C GLU A 47 -5.46 -4.93 20.78
N LEU A 48 -6.34 -4.28 20.00
CA LEU A 48 -6.17 -4.16 18.55
C LEU A 48 -4.90 -3.40 18.19
N GLN A 49 -4.60 -2.29 18.88
CA GLN A 49 -3.37 -1.52 18.66
C GLN A 49 -2.13 -2.38 18.96
N ARG A 50 -2.17 -3.18 20.03
CA ARG A 50 -1.11 -4.13 20.36
C ARG A 50 -0.96 -5.18 19.27
N LEU A 51 -2.06 -5.82 18.85
CA LEU A 51 -2.08 -6.83 17.80
C LEU A 51 -1.51 -6.28 16.48
N TRP A 52 -1.90 -5.07 16.10
CA TRP A 52 -1.43 -4.38 14.89
C TRP A 52 0.09 -4.21 14.87
N ASN A 53 0.67 -3.86 16.02
CA ASN A 53 2.11 -3.66 16.18
C ASN A 53 2.88 -4.98 16.32
N ASP A 54 2.34 -5.96 17.05
CA ASP A 54 3.00 -7.25 17.32
C ASP A 54 3.06 -8.16 16.08
N THR A 55 2.16 -7.98 15.12
CA THR A 55 2.02 -8.84 13.93
C THR A 55 2.63 -8.24 12.66
N ASP A 56 3.28 -7.08 12.76
CA ASP A 56 3.76 -6.29 11.61
C ASP A 56 2.66 -5.99 10.58
N THR A 57 1.38 -6.08 10.97
CA THR A 57 0.24 -5.87 10.06
C THR A 57 0.30 -4.49 9.42
N GLY A 58 0.79 -3.47 10.14
CA GLY A 58 1.01 -2.14 9.57
C GLY A 58 2.01 -2.09 8.42
N LEU A 59 3.10 -2.86 8.49
CA LEU A 59 4.10 -2.93 7.42
C LEU A 59 3.59 -3.74 6.22
N VAL A 60 2.82 -4.79 6.49
CA VAL A 60 2.11 -5.54 5.44
C VAL A 60 1.10 -4.62 4.74
N ALA A 61 0.25 -3.92 5.48
CA ALA A 61 -0.70 -2.96 4.93
C ALA A 61 -0.01 -1.84 4.12
N LEU A 62 1.14 -1.31 4.59
CA LEU A 62 1.92 -0.34 3.83
C LEU A 62 2.43 -0.93 2.50
N SER A 63 2.88 -2.18 2.52
CA SER A 63 3.30 -2.89 1.31
C SER A 63 2.12 -3.10 0.34
N ALA A 64 0.93 -3.40 0.87
CA ALA A 64 -0.30 -3.53 0.09
C ALA A 64 -0.66 -2.20 -0.61
N VAL A 65 -0.70 -1.10 0.15
CA VAL A 65 -0.95 0.25 -0.38
C VAL A 65 0.06 0.61 -1.49
N ARG A 66 1.33 0.22 -1.33
CA ARG A 66 2.34 0.42 -2.37
C ARG A 66 2.03 -0.40 -3.64
N TRP A 67 1.80 -1.69 -3.50
CA TRP A 67 1.57 -2.61 -4.64
C TRP A 67 0.24 -2.36 -5.36
N ALA A 68 -0.78 -1.88 -4.67
CA ALA A 68 -2.06 -1.47 -5.27
C ALA A 68 -1.92 -0.33 -6.29
N HIS A 69 -0.77 0.37 -6.36
CA HIS A 69 -0.52 1.31 -7.46
C HIS A 69 -0.21 0.61 -8.77
N ALA A 70 0.45 -0.55 -8.70
CA ALA A 70 0.97 -1.29 -9.85
C ALA A 70 0.02 -2.39 -10.33
N MET A 71 -0.80 -2.94 -9.44
CA MET A 71 -1.75 -4.00 -9.73
C MET A 71 -3.17 -3.45 -9.92
N ASP A 72 -3.95 -4.13 -10.75
CA ASP A 72 -5.37 -3.83 -11.04
C ASP A 72 -6.19 -3.80 -9.74
N THR A 73 -6.07 -4.87 -8.95
CA THR A 73 -6.67 -5.01 -7.63
C THR A 73 -5.79 -5.89 -6.79
N LEU A 74 -5.38 -5.40 -5.62
CA LEU A 74 -4.59 -6.17 -4.68
C LEU A 74 -5.51 -6.77 -3.63
N THR A 75 -5.50 -8.09 -3.46
CA THR A 75 -6.28 -8.71 -2.40
C THR A 75 -5.39 -9.06 -1.21
N ALA A 76 -5.81 -8.66 -0.02
CA ALA A 76 -5.24 -9.16 1.22
C ALA A 76 -6.18 -10.14 1.90
N LYS A 77 -5.59 -11.07 2.66
CA LYS A 77 -6.28 -12.11 3.37
C LYS A 77 -5.99 -12.03 4.85
N VAL A 78 -7.02 -11.96 5.69
CA VAL A 78 -6.88 -12.11 7.14
C VAL A 78 -6.87 -13.60 7.48
N ILE A 79 -5.83 -14.04 8.17
CA ILE A 79 -5.66 -15.44 8.57
C ILE A 79 -5.36 -15.51 10.07
N VAL A 80 -5.50 -16.69 10.66
CA VAL A 80 -5.01 -16.97 12.01
C VAL A 80 -3.74 -17.79 11.89
N ASP A 81 -2.59 -17.22 12.26
CA ASP A 81 -1.33 -17.95 12.39
C ASP A 81 -0.97 -18.11 13.87
N ARG A 82 -0.76 -19.36 14.31
CA ARG A 82 -0.40 -19.69 15.70
C ARG A 82 -1.27 -19.01 16.77
N ASN A 83 -2.59 -19.01 16.56
CA ASN A 83 -3.57 -18.34 17.44
C ASN A 83 -3.44 -16.81 17.51
N VAL A 84 -2.90 -16.18 16.48
CA VAL A 84 -2.86 -14.73 16.35
C VAL A 84 -3.43 -14.35 14.98
N PRO A 85 -4.44 -13.48 14.91
CA PRO A 85 -4.92 -12.93 13.64
C PRO A 85 -3.81 -12.10 12.99
N THR A 86 -3.52 -12.38 11.72
CA THR A 86 -2.50 -11.70 10.94
C THR A 86 -3.02 -11.38 9.54
N LEU A 87 -2.40 -10.40 8.89
CA LEU A 87 -2.68 -10.03 7.51
C LEU A 87 -1.62 -10.63 6.57
N THR A 88 -2.05 -11.18 5.44
CA THR A 88 -1.18 -11.63 4.35
C THR A 88 -1.63 -11.00 3.04
N ILE A 89 -0.69 -10.53 2.23
CA ILE A 89 -0.98 -10.06 0.86
C ILE A 89 -0.93 -11.26 -0.09
N LEU A 90 -1.89 -11.33 -1.00
CA LEU A 90 -1.83 -12.25 -2.13
C LEU A 90 -0.98 -11.60 -3.23
N ALA A 91 0.09 -12.29 -3.61
CA ALA A 91 1.15 -11.69 -4.42
C ALA A 91 0.71 -11.43 -5.87
N ASP A 92 -0.16 -12.28 -6.42
CA ASP A 92 -0.71 -12.14 -7.75
C ASP A 92 -2.24 -11.99 -7.65
N PRO A 93 -2.85 -10.93 -8.22
CA PRO A 93 -4.30 -10.82 -8.33
C PRO A 93 -4.95 -12.02 -9.03
N SER A 94 -4.24 -12.65 -9.96
CA SER A 94 -4.69 -13.82 -10.73
C SER A 94 -4.85 -15.09 -9.87
N ASP A 95 -4.29 -15.08 -8.65
CA ASP A 95 -4.45 -16.16 -7.68
C ASP A 95 -5.84 -16.16 -7.03
N ILE A 96 -6.69 -15.15 -7.28
CA ILE A 96 -8.10 -15.18 -6.90
C ILE A 96 -8.99 -15.26 -8.14
N GLY A 97 -9.96 -16.17 -8.07
CA GLY A 97 -11.12 -16.20 -8.95
C GLY A 97 -12.40 -15.90 -8.17
N VAL A 98 -13.32 -15.18 -8.81
CA VAL A 98 -14.68 -14.94 -8.34
C VAL A 98 -15.68 -15.57 -9.30
N LEU A 99 -16.90 -15.86 -8.86
CA LEU A 99 -17.93 -16.41 -9.74
C LEU A 99 -18.43 -15.38 -10.75
N GLU A 100 -18.72 -14.17 -10.27
CA GLU A 100 -19.33 -13.08 -11.05
C GLU A 100 -18.34 -11.92 -11.17
N GLU A 101 -17.70 -11.78 -12.34
CA GLU A 101 -16.79 -10.66 -12.62
C GLU A 101 -17.51 -9.36 -13.01
N ASP A 102 -18.82 -9.41 -13.24
CA ASP A 102 -19.67 -8.26 -13.59
C ASP A 102 -20.19 -7.49 -12.36
N GLY A 103 -19.98 -8.02 -11.14
CA GLY A 103 -20.21 -7.32 -9.89
C GLY A 103 -18.95 -6.64 -9.35
N ASP A 104 -19.10 -5.48 -8.72
CA ASP A 104 -18.00 -4.72 -8.08
C ASP A 104 -17.83 -5.01 -6.58
N ASP A 105 -18.67 -5.88 -6.03
CA ASP A 105 -18.73 -6.19 -4.60
C ASP A 105 -18.32 -7.64 -4.32
N LEU A 106 -17.16 -7.80 -3.68
CA LEU A 106 -16.63 -9.12 -3.33
C LEU A 106 -17.49 -9.79 -2.25
N ASP A 107 -18.08 -9.01 -1.34
CA ASP A 107 -18.86 -9.55 -0.21
C ASP A 107 -20.16 -10.23 -0.66
N LYS A 108 -20.63 -9.93 -1.88
CA LYS A 108 -21.82 -10.53 -2.50
C LYS A 108 -21.53 -11.76 -3.36
N GLN A 109 -20.28 -12.17 -3.50
CA GLN A 109 -19.91 -13.28 -4.37
C GLN A 109 -20.38 -14.61 -3.80
N GLU A 110 -21.13 -15.39 -4.58
CA GLU A 110 -21.55 -16.73 -4.16
C GLU A 110 -20.38 -17.72 -4.08
N ALA A 111 -19.31 -17.49 -4.84
CA ALA A 111 -18.09 -18.28 -4.74
C ALA A 111 -16.82 -17.47 -4.97
N ILE A 112 -15.80 -17.75 -4.14
CA ILE A 112 -14.46 -17.18 -4.23
C ILE A 112 -13.44 -18.31 -4.13
N CYS A 113 -12.52 -18.39 -5.09
CA CYS A 113 -11.46 -19.37 -5.11
C CYS A 113 -10.10 -18.69 -4.98
N HIS A 114 -9.27 -19.15 -4.04
CA HIS A 114 -7.90 -18.72 -3.88
C HIS A 114 -6.94 -19.85 -4.24
N PHE A 115 -6.18 -19.67 -5.30
CA PHE A 115 -5.13 -20.56 -5.77
C PHE A 115 -3.82 -20.19 -5.10
N TYR A 116 -3.08 -21.18 -4.61
CA TYR A 116 -1.76 -20.92 -4.03
C TYR A 116 -0.86 -22.14 -4.11
N THR A 117 0.44 -21.88 -4.08
CA THR A 117 1.45 -22.93 -4.01
C THR A 117 1.99 -23.09 -2.59
N MET A 118 2.30 -24.32 -2.21
CA MET A 118 2.88 -24.62 -0.90
C MET A 118 4.12 -25.49 -1.07
N SER A 119 5.20 -25.19 -0.34
CA SER A 119 6.38 -26.06 -0.33
C SER A 119 6.04 -27.42 0.29
N LEU A 120 6.63 -28.48 -0.27
CA LEU A 120 6.36 -29.85 0.18
C LEU A 120 6.55 -30.05 1.70
N PRO A 121 7.60 -29.51 2.38
CA PRO A 121 7.72 -29.63 3.83
C PRO A 121 6.60 -28.94 4.61
N LYS A 122 6.07 -27.81 4.10
CA LYS A 122 4.94 -27.10 4.72
C LYS A 122 3.65 -27.90 4.54
N TYR A 123 3.45 -28.50 3.36
CA TYR A 123 2.33 -29.39 3.09
C TYR A 123 2.36 -30.64 3.99
N GLU A 124 3.53 -31.28 4.14
CA GLU A 124 3.69 -32.42 5.05
C GLU A 124 3.36 -32.06 6.50
N ARG A 125 3.77 -30.87 6.97
CA ARG A 125 3.40 -30.39 8.32
C ARG A 125 1.89 -30.18 8.46
N MET A 126 1.23 -29.66 7.42
CA MET A 126 -0.20 -29.45 7.40
C MET A 126 -0.97 -30.78 7.45
N VAL A 127 -0.59 -31.75 6.62
CA VAL A 127 -1.26 -33.08 6.56
C VAL A 127 -1.04 -33.89 7.85
N ARG A 128 0.09 -33.70 8.55
CA ARG A 128 0.37 -34.41 9.81
C ARG A 128 -0.68 -34.20 10.91
N THR A 129 -1.53 -33.18 10.83
CA THR A 129 -2.60 -32.96 11.81
C THR A 129 -3.84 -33.82 11.56
N HIS A 130 -3.99 -34.39 10.36
CA HIS A 130 -5.18 -35.18 9.97
C HIS A 130 -5.28 -36.49 10.76
N PRO A 131 -6.37 -36.86 11.45
CA PRO A 131 -6.39 -38.00 12.38
C PRO A 131 -5.97 -39.36 11.79
N ASP A 132 -6.40 -39.70 10.57
CA ASP A 132 -6.11 -41.00 9.94
C ASP A 132 -4.68 -41.09 9.36
N VAL A 133 -3.89 -42.06 9.82
CA VAL A 133 -2.50 -42.29 9.40
C VAL A 133 -2.39 -42.78 7.95
N LYS A 134 -3.30 -43.65 7.49
CA LYS A 134 -3.24 -44.18 6.11
C LYS A 134 -3.54 -43.08 5.10
N TYR A 135 -4.57 -42.28 5.39
CA TYR A 135 -4.92 -41.11 4.60
C TYR A 135 -3.78 -40.09 4.52
N ARG A 136 -3.06 -39.85 5.61
CA ARG A 136 -1.86 -38.98 5.62
C ARG A 136 -0.79 -39.47 4.65
N GLU A 137 -0.46 -40.76 4.70
CA GLU A 137 0.61 -41.34 3.87
C GLU A 137 0.25 -41.28 2.38
N GLU A 138 -1.02 -41.51 2.03
CA GLU A 138 -1.53 -41.35 0.67
C GLU A 138 -1.40 -39.91 0.18
N LEU A 139 -1.85 -38.93 0.97
CA LEU A 139 -1.76 -37.51 0.62
C LEU A 139 -0.32 -37.02 0.45
N ILE A 140 0.61 -37.51 1.29
CA ILE A 140 2.03 -37.15 1.19
C ILE A 140 2.65 -37.79 -0.06
N ARG A 141 2.29 -39.04 -0.39
CA ARG A 141 2.76 -39.70 -1.61
C ARG A 141 2.26 -38.95 -2.85
N GLU A 142 0.97 -38.65 -2.89
CA GLU A 142 0.32 -37.91 -3.97
C GLU A 142 0.92 -36.52 -4.16
N ALA A 143 1.15 -35.79 -3.06
CA ALA A 143 1.85 -34.52 -3.10
C ALA A 143 3.27 -34.63 -3.67
N ARG A 144 4.02 -35.69 -3.34
CA ARG A 144 5.37 -35.91 -3.88
C ARG A 144 5.36 -36.25 -5.37
N GLU A 145 4.35 -36.95 -5.86
CA GLU A 145 4.19 -37.31 -7.27
C GLU A 145 3.89 -36.08 -8.14
N HIS A 146 3.13 -35.12 -7.60
CA HIS A 146 2.72 -33.90 -8.29
C HIS A 146 3.53 -32.65 -7.91
N ALA A 147 4.58 -32.79 -7.09
CA ALA A 147 5.39 -31.64 -6.71
C ALA A 147 6.31 -31.23 -7.86
N THR A 148 6.10 -30.03 -8.38
CA THR A 148 6.93 -29.45 -9.45
C THR A 148 7.75 -28.30 -8.87
N PRO A 149 9.05 -28.19 -9.18
CA PRO A 149 9.80 -26.96 -8.96
C PRO A 149 9.09 -25.82 -9.69
N MET A 150 9.00 -24.65 -9.06
CA MET A 150 8.43 -23.47 -9.71
C MET A 150 9.51 -22.85 -10.60
N GLU A 151 9.66 -23.39 -11.80
CA GLU A 151 10.44 -22.79 -12.87
C GLU A 151 9.67 -21.58 -13.38
N GLY A 152 10.17 -20.37 -13.11
CA GLY A 152 9.68 -19.18 -13.80
C GLY A 152 9.77 -19.45 -15.29
N SER A 153 8.71 -19.15 -16.06
CA SER A 153 8.57 -19.55 -17.47
C SER A 153 9.86 -19.28 -18.26
N GLY A 154 10.66 -20.32 -18.36
CA GLY A 154 12.05 -20.29 -18.77
C GLY A 154 12.39 -21.69 -19.22
N GLY A 155 11.57 -22.21 -20.13
CA GLY A 155 11.92 -23.39 -20.89
C GLY A 155 13.31 -23.17 -21.46
N ALA A 156 14.24 -24.00 -21.00
CA ALA A 156 15.58 -24.24 -21.53
C ALA A 156 16.12 -23.14 -22.48
N ASP A 157 16.88 -22.18 -21.94
CA ASP A 157 18.10 -21.73 -22.60
C ASP A 157 18.97 -20.90 -21.65
N PHE A 158 20.23 -21.32 -21.57
CA PHE A 158 21.29 -20.79 -20.72
C PHE A 158 21.85 -19.47 -21.31
N LEU A 159 21.00 -18.47 -21.58
CA LEU A 159 21.43 -17.18 -22.11
C LEU A 159 20.85 -16.00 -21.30
N PRO A 160 21.67 -14.97 -20.99
CA PRO A 160 21.21 -13.77 -20.30
C PRO A 160 20.18 -13.00 -21.17
N PRO A 161 19.25 -12.24 -20.56
CA PRO A 161 18.18 -11.57 -21.29
C PRO A 161 18.75 -10.38 -22.04
N THR A 162 19.22 -10.63 -23.25
CA THR A 162 19.51 -9.60 -24.26
C THR A 162 19.55 -10.32 -25.60
N VAL A 163 18.37 -10.42 -26.22
CA VAL A 163 18.08 -10.31 -27.66
C VAL A 163 16.59 -10.68 -27.78
N GLN A 164 15.75 -9.66 -27.96
CA GLN A 164 14.36 -9.83 -28.35
C GLN A 164 14.33 -10.59 -29.69
N ARG A 165 13.71 -11.78 -29.73
CA ARG A 165 13.48 -12.49 -30.99
C ARG A 165 12.42 -11.76 -31.80
N LEU A 166 12.85 -11.08 -32.85
CA LEU A 166 11.98 -10.54 -33.89
C LEU A 166 11.36 -11.72 -34.66
N ILE A 167 10.09 -12.04 -34.42
CA ILE A 167 9.37 -13.03 -35.24
C ILE A 167 8.90 -12.30 -36.51
N LEU A 168 9.67 -12.44 -37.59
CA LEU A 168 9.23 -12.05 -38.93
C LEU A 168 8.33 -13.16 -39.48
N ALA A 169 7.02 -13.08 -39.20
CA ALA A 169 6.04 -13.88 -39.91
C ALA A 169 5.86 -13.30 -41.31
N GLN A 170 6.41 -14.01 -42.30
CA GLN A 170 6.37 -13.64 -43.71
C GLN A 170 5.02 -14.06 -44.33
N ALA A 171 4.15 -13.09 -44.65
CA ALA A 171 3.23 -13.13 -45.79
C ALA A 171 2.52 -11.77 -45.98
N SER A 172 2.84 -11.07 -47.09
CA SER A 172 2.19 -9.86 -47.65
C SER A 172 2.87 -8.49 -47.36
N PRO A 173 2.89 -7.55 -48.35
CA PRO A 173 3.92 -6.50 -48.48
C PRO A 173 3.64 -5.21 -47.69
N ASN A 174 2.93 -5.29 -46.56
CA ASN A 174 2.78 -4.16 -45.64
C ASN A 174 3.42 -4.53 -44.30
N MET A 175 4.69 -4.15 -44.12
CA MET A 175 5.37 -4.23 -42.83
C MET A 175 4.73 -3.24 -41.86
N ILE A 176 3.80 -3.71 -41.04
CA ILE A 176 3.47 -3.08 -39.76
C ILE A 176 4.11 -3.97 -38.70
N GLY A 177 5.31 -3.59 -38.27
CA GLY A 177 5.94 -4.22 -37.11
C GLY A 177 5.17 -3.82 -35.86
N GLN A 178 4.28 -4.68 -35.40
CA GLN A 178 3.65 -4.50 -34.10
C GLN A 178 4.65 -4.98 -33.03
N VAL A 179 5.38 -4.03 -32.45
CA VAL A 179 6.18 -4.31 -31.25
C VAL A 179 5.18 -4.47 -30.11
N ASN A 180 4.81 -5.71 -29.80
CA ASN A 180 4.18 -5.99 -28.52
C ASN A 180 5.22 -5.69 -27.43
N TYR A 181 5.09 -4.53 -26.79
CA TYR A 181 5.59 -4.32 -25.44
C TYR A 181 4.74 -5.18 -24.49
N ALA A 182 4.84 -6.51 -24.61
CA ALA A 182 4.48 -7.36 -23.50
C ALA A 182 5.52 -7.06 -22.42
N SER A 183 5.11 -6.32 -21.39
CA SER A 183 5.85 -6.19 -20.15
C SER A 183 6.19 -7.61 -19.69
N ASP A 184 7.45 -7.98 -19.79
CA ASP A 184 7.92 -9.32 -19.45
C ASP A 184 7.88 -9.46 -17.92
N THR A 185 6.69 -9.76 -17.39
CA THR A 185 6.43 -10.06 -15.97
C THR A 185 7.13 -11.34 -15.52
N SER A 186 7.71 -12.11 -16.45
CA SER A 186 8.50 -13.32 -16.15
C SER A 186 9.72 -13.04 -15.24
N LEU A 187 10.27 -11.82 -15.28
CA LEU A 187 11.35 -11.39 -14.38
C LEU A 187 10.89 -11.18 -12.93
N ALA A 188 9.60 -10.93 -12.71
CA ALA A 188 9.00 -10.72 -11.40
C ALA A 188 8.34 -11.97 -10.82
N MET A 189 8.23 -13.06 -11.60
CA MET A 189 7.68 -14.31 -11.09
C MET A 189 8.62 -14.92 -10.05
N PRO A 190 8.11 -15.28 -8.86
CA PRO A 190 8.92 -15.91 -7.82
C PRO A 190 9.51 -17.23 -8.34
N GLN A 191 10.83 -17.37 -8.29
CA GLN A 191 11.51 -18.60 -8.67
C GLN A 191 11.76 -19.44 -7.41
N VAL A 192 11.09 -20.59 -7.31
CA VAL A 192 11.25 -21.50 -6.17
C VAL A 192 11.89 -22.78 -6.68
N ARG A 193 13.16 -22.99 -6.33
CA ARG A 193 13.88 -24.23 -6.65
C ARG A 193 13.35 -25.44 -5.86
N GLU A 194 12.71 -25.19 -4.73
CA GLU A 194 12.06 -26.24 -3.95
C GLU A 194 10.80 -26.73 -4.66
N PRO A 195 10.51 -28.04 -4.64
CA PRO A 195 9.29 -28.57 -5.20
C PRO A 195 8.07 -28.04 -4.42
N VAL A 196 7.13 -27.45 -5.15
CA VAL A 196 5.87 -26.91 -4.61
C VAL A 196 4.69 -27.73 -5.10
N VAL A 197 3.61 -27.71 -4.32
CA VAL A 197 2.33 -28.31 -4.68
C VAL A 197 1.26 -27.24 -4.84
N PRO A 198 0.46 -27.27 -5.91
CA PRO A 198 -0.65 -26.35 -6.10
C PRO A 198 -1.87 -26.78 -5.28
N LEU A 199 -2.49 -25.82 -4.61
CA LEU A 199 -3.68 -25.98 -3.78
C LEU A 199 -4.71 -24.91 -4.15
N ALA A 200 -5.97 -25.21 -3.87
CA ALA A 200 -7.05 -24.23 -3.94
C ALA A 200 -7.81 -24.20 -2.61
N GLU A 201 -8.21 -23.01 -2.20
CA GLU A 201 -9.16 -22.78 -1.12
C GLU A 201 -10.40 -22.11 -1.68
N LEU A 202 -11.51 -22.84 -1.64
CA LEU A 202 -12.79 -22.44 -2.21
C LEU A 202 -13.74 -22.04 -1.07
N TRP A 203 -14.36 -20.88 -1.21
CA TRP A 203 -15.38 -20.34 -0.33
C TRP A 203 -16.68 -20.31 -1.13
N ILE A 204 -17.71 -21.02 -0.68
CA ILE A 204 -18.99 -21.13 -1.38
C ILE A 204 -20.12 -20.77 -0.43
N TRP A 205 -21.03 -19.91 -0.87
CA TRP A 205 -22.25 -19.61 -0.14
C TRP A 205 -23.14 -20.86 -0.02
N ASP A 206 -23.51 -21.22 1.20
CA ASP A 206 -24.43 -22.32 1.50
C ASP A 206 -25.75 -21.75 2.05
N ASP A 207 -26.82 -21.81 1.24
CA ASP A 207 -28.15 -21.30 1.58
C ASP A 207 -28.76 -21.95 2.83
N ASP A 208 -28.44 -23.22 3.10
CA ASP A 208 -28.96 -23.94 4.27
C ASP A 208 -28.31 -23.43 5.56
N GLN A 209 -27.03 -23.05 5.49
CA GLN A 209 -26.27 -22.52 6.62
C GLN A 209 -26.34 -20.99 6.72
N GLN A 210 -26.74 -20.31 5.65
CA GLN A 210 -26.64 -18.86 5.48
C GLN A 210 -25.22 -18.35 5.78
N ASP A 211 -24.21 -19.12 5.35
CA ASP A 211 -22.80 -18.83 5.59
C ASP A 211 -21.93 -19.43 4.49
N TYR A 212 -20.66 -19.01 4.41
CA TYR A 212 -19.67 -19.57 3.52
C TYR A 212 -19.15 -20.91 4.03
N ARG A 213 -19.27 -21.95 3.21
CA ARG A 213 -18.56 -23.21 3.39
C ARG A 213 -17.16 -23.11 2.80
N VAL A 214 -16.16 -23.57 3.54
CA VAL A 214 -14.75 -23.50 3.16
C VAL A 214 -14.26 -24.88 2.78
N VAL A 215 -13.74 -25.04 1.56
CA VAL A 215 -13.22 -26.31 1.06
C VAL A 215 -11.78 -26.12 0.60
N LYS A 216 -10.87 -26.96 1.10
CA LYS A 216 -9.46 -26.98 0.66
C LYS A 216 -9.24 -28.17 -0.25
N ASN A 217 -8.82 -27.89 -1.49
CA ASN A 217 -8.65 -28.87 -2.54
C ASN A 217 -7.17 -29.01 -2.93
N PHE A 218 -6.78 -30.25 -3.22
CA PHE A 218 -5.56 -30.57 -3.92
C PHE A 218 -5.80 -30.47 -5.42
N LEU A 219 -5.23 -29.44 -6.06
CA LEU A 219 -5.57 -29.09 -7.44
C LEU A 219 -5.30 -30.22 -8.46
N PRO A 220 -4.16 -30.96 -8.39
CA PRO A 220 -3.82 -31.95 -9.42
C PRO A 220 -4.80 -33.12 -9.56
N THR A 221 -5.52 -33.47 -8.49
CA THR A 221 -6.46 -34.59 -8.47
C THR A 221 -7.87 -34.19 -8.05
N GLU A 222 -8.09 -32.89 -7.83
CA GLU A 222 -9.34 -32.30 -7.33
C GLU A 222 -9.84 -32.92 -6.00
N ARG A 223 -8.94 -33.54 -5.24
CA ARG A 223 -9.28 -34.21 -3.98
C ARG A 223 -9.50 -33.17 -2.88
N ILE A 224 -10.62 -33.30 -2.17
CA ILE A 224 -10.92 -32.50 -0.98
C ILE A 224 -10.00 -32.95 0.17
N LEU A 225 -9.19 -32.03 0.68
CA LEU A 225 -8.30 -32.27 1.81
C LEU A 225 -9.02 -32.03 3.14
N TRP A 226 -9.71 -30.89 3.24
CA TRP A 226 -10.47 -30.48 4.43
C TRP A 226 -11.68 -29.64 4.04
N ASP A 227 -12.69 -29.71 4.89
CA ASP A 227 -13.93 -28.92 4.82
C ASP A 227 -14.19 -28.28 6.19
N PRO A 228 -13.37 -27.29 6.60
CA PRO A 228 -13.53 -26.62 7.89
C PRO A 228 -14.76 -25.70 7.91
N ILE A 229 -15.31 -25.50 9.10
CA ILE A 229 -16.33 -24.47 9.36
C ILE A 229 -15.68 -23.08 9.18
N ASN A 230 -16.46 -22.09 8.71
CA ASN A 230 -16.02 -20.72 8.59
C ASN A 230 -15.43 -20.20 9.93
N PRO A 231 -14.14 -19.83 9.97
CA PRO A 231 -13.53 -19.27 11.17
C PRO A 231 -14.01 -17.84 11.47
N LEU A 232 -14.72 -17.19 10.54
CA LEU A 232 -15.23 -15.82 10.63
C LEU A 232 -16.70 -15.77 11.09
N VAL A 233 -17.24 -14.56 11.19
CA VAL A 233 -18.65 -14.33 11.44
C VAL A 233 -19.47 -14.88 10.26
N PRO A 234 -20.65 -15.47 10.51
CA PRO A 234 -21.51 -15.91 9.42
C PRO A 234 -21.75 -14.78 8.42
N GLY A 235 -21.56 -15.07 7.14
CA GLY A 235 -21.69 -14.07 6.08
C GLY A 235 -20.39 -13.39 5.65
N GLU A 236 -19.26 -13.66 6.30
CA GLU A 236 -17.99 -13.00 6.00
C GLU A 236 -16.94 -13.96 5.44
N HIS A 237 -16.11 -13.43 4.54
CA HIS A 237 -14.94 -14.10 3.98
C HIS A 237 -13.64 -13.32 4.31
N PRO A 238 -12.45 -13.96 4.25
CA PRO A 238 -11.21 -13.35 4.72
C PRO A 238 -10.55 -12.39 3.72
N PHE A 239 -11.11 -12.25 2.53
CA PHE A 239 -10.52 -11.50 1.42
C PHE A 239 -10.95 -10.04 1.42
N HIS A 240 -9.98 -9.13 1.26
CA HIS A 240 -10.18 -7.68 1.27
C HIS A 240 -9.49 -7.08 0.04
N PRO A 241 -10.22 -6.73 -1.03
CA PRO A 241 -9.65 -6.14 -2.22
C PRO A 241 -9.34 -4.65 -2.02
N LEU A 242 -8.18 -4.20 -2.47
CA LEU A 242 -7.75 -2.81 -2.49
C LEU A 242 -7.54 -2.38 -3.95
N CYS A 243 -8.34 -1.40 -4.38
CA CYS A 243 -8.20 -0.77 -5.69
C CYS A 243 -8.37 0.75 -5.63
N TYR A 244 -7.48 1.48 -6.32
CA TYR A 244 -7.54 2.93 -6.44
C TYR A 244 -8.48 3.44 -7.54
N GLY A 245 -8.77 2.61 -8.55
CA GLY A 245 -9.58 2.97 -9.72
C GLY A 245 -10.56 1.87 -10.09
N PRO A 246 -11.61 1.63 -9.28
CA PRO A 246 -12.62 0.61 -9.59
C PRO A 246 -13.41 1.04 -10.82
N VAL A 247 -13.87 0.05 -11.57
CA VAL A 247 -14.69 0.24 -12.75
C VAL A 247 -16.09 -0.30 -12.43
N PRO A 248 -17.14 0.52 -12.54
CA PRO A 248 -18.50 0.05 -12.28
C PRO A 248 -18.86 -1.14 -13.17
N GLY A 249 -19.37 -2.21 -12.57
CA GLY A 249 -19.74 -3.44 -13.29
C GLY A 249 -18.56 -4.31 -13.69
N TYR A 250 -17.41 -4.15 -13.03
CA TYR A 250 -16.25 -5.00 -13.19
C TYR A 250 -15.62 -5.25 -11.81
N GLY A 251 -15.47 -6.52 -11.43
CA GLY A 251 -14.96 -6.92 -10.12
C GLY A 251 -13.51 -6.54 -9.88
N TRP A 252 -12.78 -6.26 -10.95
CA TRP A 252 -11.41 -5.79 -10.91
C TRP A 252 -11.35 -4.30 -11.29
N GLY A 253 -10.35 -3.60 -10.80
CA GLY A 253 -10.14 -2.20 -11.17
C GLY A 253 -8.96 -1.98 -12.10
N VAL A 254 -8.61 -0.72 -12.25
CA VAL A 254 -7.54 -0.24 -13.13
C VAL A 254 -6.35 0.18 -12.27
N PRO A 255 -5.11 -0.22 -12.64
CA PRO A 255 -3.93 0.14 -11.88
C PRO A 255 -3.66 1.65 -11.99
N ALA A 256 -3.27 2.27 -10.87
CA ALA A 256 -3.05 3.71 -10.83
C ALA A 256 -1.91 4.17 -11.78
N ILE A 257 -0.92 3.30 -12.03
CA ILE A 257 0.20 3.59 -12.93
C ILE A 257 -0.17 3.63 -14.42
N GLU A 258 -1.30 3.02 -14.83
CA GLU A 258 -1.64 2.84 -16.25
C GLU A 258 -1.66 4.16 -17.02
N SER A 259 -2.28 5.18 -16.42
CA SER A 259 -2.36 6.52 -17.00
C SER A 259 -1.00 7.18 -17.26
N VAL A 260 0.03 6.79 -16.49
CA VAL A 260 1.35 7.40 -16.45
C VAL A 260 2.39 6.62 -17.27
N LEU A 261 2.11 5.36 -17.60
CA LEU A 261 3.01 4.51 -18.42
C LEU A 261 3.39 5.17 -19.76
N PRO A 262 2.46 5.78 -20.53
CA PRO A 262 2.82 6.47 -21.77
C PRO A 262 3.74 7.68 -21.54
N LEU A 263 3.55 8.41 -20.44
CA LEU A 263 4.40 9.56 -20.09
C LEU A 263 5.81 9.13 -19.67
N GLN A 264 5.94 8.01 -18.95
CA GLN A 264 7.25 7.43 -18.62
C GLN A 264 7.99 6.95 -19.88
N ALA A 265 7.28 6.38 -20.85
CA ALA A 265 7.87 6.00 -22.14
C ALA A 265 8.39 7.24 -22.89
N LEU A 266 7.58 8.30 -22.97
CA LEU A 266 7.97 9.57 -23.58
C LEU A 266 9.17 10.23 -22.86
N LEU A 267 9.18 10.22 -21.53
CA LEU A 267 10.30 10.72 -20.72
C LEU A 267 11.59 9.98 -21.04
N THR A 268 11.52 8.65 -21.13
CA THR A 268 12.67 7.80 -21.47
C THR A 268 13.19 8.13 -22.88
N GLU A 269 12.28 8.25 -23.86
CA GLU A 269 12.62 8.63 -25.22
C GLU A 269 13.32 10.00 -25.29
N ARG A 270 12.80 11.00 -24.59
CA ARG A 270 13.39 12.36 -24.56
C ARG A 270 14.77 12.37 -23.91
N LEU A 271 14.95 11.66 -22.81
CA LEU A 271 16.26 11.54 -22.15
C LEU A 271 17.29 10.83 -23.04
N GLU A 272 16.88 9.81 -23.79
CA GLU A 272 17.73 9.13 -24.77
C GLU A 272 18.14 10.07 -25.91
N GLN A 273 17.22 10.87 -26.43
CA GLN A 273 17.50 11.89 -27.46
C GLN A 273 18.48 12.97 -26.95
N ILE A 274 18.28 13.48 -25.73
CA ILE A 274 19.20 14.43 -25.11
C ILE A 274 20.59 13.81 -24.92
N SER A 275 20.65 12.59 -24.38
CA SER A 275 21.91 11.86 -24.21
C SER A 275 22.63 11.67 -25.55
N TYR A 276 21.89 11.35 -26.61
CA TYR A 276 22.45 11.18 -27.95
C TYR A 276 23.06 12.49 -28.49
N ILE A 277 22.35 13.61 -28.39
CA ILE A 277 22.87 14.93 -28.81
C ILE A 277 24.08 15.32 -27.95
N MET A 278 24.04 15.08 -26.64
CA MET A 278 25.19 15.32 -25.76
C MET A 278 26.41 14.49 -26.18
N GLN A 279 26.24 13.22 -26.50
CA GLN A 279 27.32 12.38 -27.01
C GLN A 279 27.90 12.92 -28.32
N MET A 280 27.05 13.41 -29.23
CA MET A 280 27.50 14.10 -30.44
C MET A 280 28.23 15.42 -30.14
N ASN A 281 27.89 16.13 -29.08
CA ASN A 281 28.63 17.34 -28.67
C ASN A 281 30.02 17.00 -28.12
N TYR A 282 30.17 15.89 -27.38
CA TYR A 282 31.45 15.44 -26.86
C TYR A 282 32.35 14.80 -27.94
N ARG A 283 31.75 14.14 -28.94
CA ARG A 283 32.44 13.52 -30.06
C ARG A 283 31.75 13.87 -31.39
N PRO A 284 31.92 15.11 -31.87
CA PRO A 284 31.21 15.55 -33.06
C PRO A 284 31.69 14.81 -34.30
N PRO A 285 30.77 14.39 -35.19
CA PRO A 285 31.16 13.97 -36.51
C PRO A 285 31.73 15.18 -37.26
N TYR A 286 32.92 15.00 -37.83
CA TYR A 286 33.52 16.00 -38.71
C TYR A 286 33.03 15.76 -40.14
N VAL A 287 32.80 16.83 -40.88
CA VAL A 287 32.57 16.77 -42.33
C VAL A 287 33.68 17.58 -43.00
N GLY A 288 34.41 16.93 -43.89
CA GLY A 288 35.42 17.58 -44.73
C GLY A 288 34.78 18.13 -45.99
N ILE A 289 34.83 19.44 -46.18
CA ILE A 289 34.35 20.11 -47.40
C ILE A 289 35.56 20.30 -48.32
N GLY A 290 35.45 19.87 -49.58
CA GLY A 290 36.49 20.07 -50.60
C GLY A 290 37.59 19.00 -50.67
N PHE A 291 37.47 17.89 -49.92
CA PHE A 291 38.40 16.76 -50.01
C PHE A 291 38.00 15.81 -51.16
N THR A 292 38.94 15.45 -52.04
CA THR A 292 38.74 14.46 -53.11
C THR A 292 39.53 13.17 -52.80
N GLY A 293 38.84 12.07 -52.46
CA GLY A 293 39.45 10.77 -52.16
C GLY A 293 38.83 10.06 -50.95
N ILE A 294 39.40 8.92 -50.52
CA ILE A 294 38.93 8.08 -49.40
C ILE A 294 38.95 8.91 -48.10
N LEU A 295 37.79 9.49 -47.75
CA LEU A 295 37.61 10.35 -46.58
C LEU A 295 37.61 9.57 -45.26
N GLU A 296 37.17 8.31 -45.29
CA GLU A 296 36.80 7.59 -44.07
C GLU A 296 38.00 7.25 -43.19
N GLU A 297 39.03 6.60 -43.73
CA GLU A 297 40.30 6.30 -43.02
C GLU A 297 41.02 7.57 -42.55
N LYS A 298 40.93 8.64 -43.35
CA LYS A 298 41.56 9.94 -43.07
C LYS A 298 40.86 10.70 -41.94
N MET A 299 39.55 10.57 -41.84
CA MET A 299 38.74 11.16 -40.76
C MET A 299 38.80 10.31 -39.50
N GLU A 300 39.02 9.00 -39.62
CA GLU A 300 39.31 8.11 -38.50
C GLU A 300 40.68 8.40 -37.88
N ALA A 301 41.71 8.61 -38.70
CA ALA A 301 43.04 9.05 -38.24
C ALA A 301 43.00 10.40 -37.49
N LEU A 302 42.08 11.31 -37.84
CA LEU A 302 41.87 12.59 -37.13
C LEU A 302 41.21 12.40 -35.74
N ARG A 303 40.53 11.27 -35.50
CA ARG A 303 39.87 10.97 -34.21
C ARG A 303 40.84 10.40 -33.17
N GLU A 304 42.03 9.97 -33.58
CA GLU A 304 43.06 9.45 -32.66
C GLU A 304 43.82 10.59 -31.94
N PRO A 305 44.22 10.40 -30.67
CA PRO A 305 45.01 11.40 -29.95
C PRO A 305 46.32 11.73 -30.68
N GLY A 306 46.47 12.98 -31.14
CA GLY A 306 47.63 13.42 -31.91
C GLY A 306 47.54 13.18 -33.43
N GLY A 307 46.39 12.73 -33.93
CA GLY A 307 46.11 12.57 -35.35
C GLY A 307 46.18 13.88 -36.12
N PHE A 308 46.85 13.87 -37.27
CA PHE A 308 46.94 15.02 -38.16
C PHE A 308 46.46 14.63 -39.56
N LEU A 309 45.65 15.49 -40.18
CA LEU A 309 45.21 15.32 -41.56
C LEU A 309 45.98 16.30 -42.46
N PRO A 310 46.83 15.83 -43.39
CA PRO A 310 47.48 16.71 -44.35
C PRO A 310 46.43 17.22 -45.36
N ILE A 311 46.14 18.52 -45.30
CA ILE A 311 45.28 19.20 -46.26
C ILE A 311 46.09 19.42 -47.55
N PRO A 312 45.68 18.83 -48.70
CA PRO A 312 46.43 19.01 -49.94
C PRO A 312 46.34 20.47 -50.41
N PRO A 313 47.46 21.10 -50.82
CA PRO A 313 47.46 22.47 -51.32
C PRO A 313 46.80 22.50 -52.71
N GLY A 314 45.52 22.87 -52.77
CA GLY A 314 44.74 23.00 -53.99
C GLY A 314 43.80 24.23 -53.93
N PRO A 315 43.31 24.73 -55.07
CA PRO A 315 42.64 26.04 -55.20
C PRO A 315 41.18 26.08 -54.66
N GLY A 316 40.81 25.17 -53.77
CA GLY A 316 39.50 25.13 -53.13
C GLY A 316 39.62 25.33 -51.63
N ASN A 317 38.72 26.14 -51.04
CA ASN A 317 38.57 26.27 -49.59
C ASN A 317 38.24 24.90 -48.99
N THR A 318 39.29 24.18 -48.58
CA THR A 318 39.18 22.92 -47.86
C THR A 318 39.03 23.22 -46.38
N ASP A 319 37.92 22.79 -45.80
CA ASP A 319 37.57 23.11 -44.42
C ASP A 319 37.02 21.85 -43.74
N ILE A 320 37.35 21.68 -42.46
CA ILE A 320 36.87 20.58 -41.63
C ILE A 320 35.99 21.20 -40.57
N LYS A 321 34.67 21.02 -40.71
CA LYS A 321 33.71 21.57 -39.76
C LYS A 321 33.14 20.45 -38.89
N PRO A 322 33.14 20.60 -37.55
CA PRO A 322 32.35 19.72 -36.70
C PRO A 322 30.86 20.00 -36.96
N VAL A 323 30.10 18.94 -37.27
CA VAL A 323 28.64 19.02 -37.34
C VAL A 323 28.13 18.69 -35.94
N VAL A 324 27.80 19.73 -35.19
CA VAL A 324 27.27 19.64 -33.84
C VAL A 324 25.78 19.95 -33.91
N PRO A 325 24.88 18.97 -33.73
CA PRO A 325 23.45 19.25 -33.60
C PRO A 325 23.24 20.19 -32.40
N GLN A 326 22.56 21.31 -32.62
CA GLN A 326 22.22 22.19 -31.51
C GLN A 326 21.16 21.50 -30.65
N MET A 327 21.36 21.50 -29.32
CA MET A 327 20.30 21.05 -28.42
C MET A 327 19.09 21.98 -28.59
N PRO A 328 17.87 21.44 -28.68
CA PRO A 328 16.68 22.26 -28.60
C PRO A 328 16.72 23.11 -27.31
N PRO A 329 16.45 24.43 -27.38
CA PRO A 329 16.59 25.33 -26.25
C PRO A 329 15.75 24.90 -25.04
N ASP A 330 14.62 24.24 -25.30
CA ASP A 330 13.64 23.82 -24.28
C ASP A 330 13.68 22.32 -23.98
N ALA A 331 14.69 21.57 -24.44
CA ALA A 331 14.72 20.10 -24.27
C ALA A 331 14.64 19.66 -22.79
N PHE A 332 15.30 20.38 -21.88
CA PHE A 332 15.21 20.11 -20.45
C PHE A 332 13.92 20.62 -19.82
N ALA A 333 13.32 21.66 -20.38
CA ALA A 333 12.02 22.18 -19.92
C ALA A 333 10.90 21.21 -20.28
N GLU A 334 10.96 20.56 -21.46
CA GLU A 334 10.02 19.51 -21.86
C GLU A 334 10.10 18.30 -20.91
N VAL A 335 11.30 17.88 -20.50
CA VAL A 335 11.49 16.82 -19.51
C VAL A 335 10.84 17.17 -18.16
N GLN A 336 11.05 18.39 -17.67
CA GLN A 336 10.41 18.86 -16.43
C GLN A 336 8.89 18.94 -16.55
N GLU A 337 8.39 19.34 -17.72
CA GLU A 337 6.95 19.40 -17.98
C GLU A 337 6.33 17.99 -18.01
N ILE A 338 7.00 17.00 -18.60
CA ILE A 338 6.55 15.60 -18.56
C ILE A 338 6.48 15.11 -17.10
N GLU A 339 7.52 15.35 -16.30
CA GLU A 339 7.51 15.00 -14.87
C GLU A 339 6.34 15.67 -14.12
N ARG A 340 6.04 16.94 -14.45
CA ARG A 340 4.90 17.67 -13.90
C ARG A 340 3.56 17.05 -14.30
N MET A 341 3.40 16.65 -15.56
CA MET A 341 2.19 15.97 -16.03
C MET A 341 2.00 14.61 -15.33
N MET A 342 3.09 13.85 -15.12
CA MET A 342 3.06 12.59 -14.37
C MET A 342 2.61 12.81 -12.93
N ALA A 343 3.17 13.81 -12.23
CA ALA A 343 2.77 14.14 -10.86
C ALA A 343 1.29 14.55 -10.76
N ALA A 344 0.80 15.33 -11.73
CA ALA A 344 -0.60 15.74 -11.81
C ALA A 344 -1.56 14.54 -11.96
N GLN A 345 -1.22 13.54 -12.78
CA GLN A 345 -2.03 12.32 -12.94
C GLN A 345 -2.08 11.46 -11.67
N PHE A 346 -1.01 11.48 -10.86
CA PHE A 346 -1.01 10.87 -9.52
C PHE A 346 -1.83 11.65 -8.47
N GLY A 347 -2.30 12.85 -8.80
CA GLY A 347 -2.96 13.75 -7.85
C GLY A 347 -1.98 14.42 -6.89
N LEU A 348 -0.70 14.51 -7.24
CA LEU A 348 0.36 15.12 -6.43
C LEU A 348 0.66 16.54 -6.94
N PRO A 349 -0.02 17.58 -6.41
CA PRO A 349 0.27 18.95 -6.80
C PRO A 349 1.71 19.36 -6.42
N PRO A 350 2.34 20.28 -7.17
CA PRO A 350 3.72 20.72 -6.93
C PRO A 350 4.01 21.17 -5.50
N ILE A 351 2.99 21.68 -4.81
CA ILE A 351 3.07 22.13 -3.42
C ILE A 351 3.38 21.00 -2.43
N LEU A 352 2.96 19.77 -2.72
CA LEU A 352 3.31 18.59 -1.91
C LEU A 352 4.77 18.17 -2.09
N HIS A 353 5.42 18.60 -3.17
CA HIS A 353 6.85 18.43 -3.39
C HIS A 353 7.68 19.57 -2.75
N GLY A 354 7.06 20.46 -1.97
CA GLY A 354 7.73 21.62 -1.37
C GLY A 354 8.06 22.72 -2.39
N GLN A 355 7.51 22.66 -3.60
CA GLN A 355 7.63 23.72 -4.58
C GLN A 355 6.57 24.79 -4.30
N THR A 356 6.99 26.03 -4.09
CA THR A 356 6.06 27.14 -3.92
C THR A 356 5.49 27.53 -5.29
N GLU A 357 4.16 27.60 -5.40
CA GLU A 357 3.56 28.14 -6.62
C GLU A 357 3.85 29.64 -6.74
N PRO A 358 4.16 30.15 -7.95
CA PRO A 358 4.39 31.57 -8.17
C PRO A 358 3.17 32.40 -7.73
N GLY A 359 3.30 33.13 -6.61
CA GLY A 359 2.25 34.01 -6.08
C GLY A 359 1.74 33.67 -4.68
N VAL A 360 2.08 32.50 -4.13
CA VAL A 360 1.69 32.12 -2.76
C VAL A 360 2.66 32.71 -1.74
N ARG A 361 2.19 33.66 -0.92
CA ARG A 361 3.03 34.43 0.02
C ARG A 361 2.87 34.01 1.49
N SER A 362 1.92 33.14 1.80
CA SER A 362 1.61 32.70 3.17
C SER A 362 1.42 31.18 3.24
N GLY A 363 1.84 30.57 4.35
CA GLY A 363 1.65 29.13 4.60
C GLY A 363 0.17 28.72 4.64
N GLU A 364 -0.72 29.62 5.07
CA GLU A 364 -2.17 29.36 5.11
C GLU A 364 -2.76 29.25 3.70
N GLN A 365 -2.38 30.13 2.77
CA GLN A 365 -2.81 30.04 1.37
C GLN A 365 -2.26 28.78 0.70
N ALA A 366 -1.03 28.40 1.02
CA ALA A 366 -0.42 27.15 0.55
C ALA A 366 -1.19 25.92 1.05
N ALA A 367 -1.55 25.89 2.33
CA ALA A 367 -2.30 24.79 2.93
C ALA A 367 -3.72 24.66 2.34
N VAL A 368 -4.40 25.78 2.10
CA VAL A 368 -5.74 25.80 1.47
C VAL A 368 -5.67 25.31 0.02
N LEU A 369 -4.69 25.78 -0.76
CA LEU A 369 -4.49 25.31 -2.14
C LEU A 369 -4.13 23.82 -2.18
N ALA A 370 -3.26 23.34 -1.28
CA ALA A 370 -2.92 21.92 -1.17
C ALA A 370 -4.15 21.06 -0.85
N THR A 371 -5.03 21.54 0.04
CA THR A 371 -6.28 20.84 0.37
C THR A 371 -7.23 20.78 -0.83
N LEU A 372 -7.41 21.89 -1.55
CA LEU A 372 -8.30 21.94 -2.71
C LEU A 372 -7.79 21.12 -3.89
N SER A 373 -6.47 21.03 -4.07
CA SER A 373 -5.82 20.30 -5.17
C SER A 373 -5.60 18.80 -4.89
N SER A 374 -5.76 18.35 -3.64
CA SER A 374 -5.54 16.94 -3.24
C SER A 374 -6.79 16.06 -3.28
N GLY A 375 -7.87 16.48 -3.94
CA GLY A 375 -9.12 15.72 -4.06
C GLY A 375 -8.94 14.24 -4.51
N PRO A 376 -8.18 13.95 -5.58
CA PRO A 376 -7.91 12.57 -5.99
C PRO A 376 -7.13 11.76 -4.96
N THR A 377 -6.13 12.36 -4.31
CA THR A 377 -5.37 11.73 -3.23
C THR A 377 -6.25 11.45 -2.02
N PHE A 378 -7.19 12.35 -1.71
CA PHE A 378 -8.13 12.20 -0.62
C PHE A 378 -9.10 11.02 -0.85
N SER A 379 -9.67 10.92 -2.06
CA SER A 379 -10.54 9.79 -2.40
C SER A 379 -9.81 8.45 -2.31
N ARG A 380 -8.53 8.39 -2.73
CA ARG A 380 -7.69 7.20 -2.57
C ARG A 380 -7.36 6.91 -1.11
N ALA A 381 -7.10 7.93 -0.30
CA ALA A 381 -6.80 7.76 1.12
C ALA A 381 -8.02 7.23 1.89
N MET A 382 -9.24 7.72 1.58
CA MET A 382 -10.48 7.19 2.16
C MET A 382 -10.67 5.71 1.84
N ARG A 383 -10.43 5.29 0.59
CA ARG A 383 -10.48 3.87 0.21
C ARG A 383 -9.50 3.01 1.00
N VAL A 384 -8.29 3.51 1.23
CA VAL A 384 -7.29 2.81 2.06
C VAL A 384 -7.78 2.71 3.50
N GLU A 385 -8.40 3.76 4.05
CA GLU A 385 -8.97 3.70 5.39
C GLU A 385 -10.10 2.72 5.50
N ASP A 386 -11.08 2.75 4.59
CA ASP A 386 -12.19 1.80 4.56
C ASP A 386 -11.68 0.35 4.43
N TRP A 387 -10.63 0.14 3.63
CA TRP A 387 -9.99 -1.17 3.49
C TRP A 387 -9.28 -1.63 4.78
N VAL A 388 -8.51 -0.76 5.44
CA VAL A 388 -7.91 -1.08 6.76
C VAL A 388 -8.99 -1.26 7.83
N GLU A 389 -10.10 -0.52 7.72
CA GLU A 389 -11.26 -0.62 8.60
C GLU A 389 -11.87 -2.03 8.56
N SER A 390 -12.10 -2.54 7.35
CA SER A 390 -12.62 -3.90 7.15
C SER A 390 -11.67 -4.97 7.70
N ILE A 391 -10.37 -4.86 7.38
CA ILE A 391 -9.34 -5.77 7.88
C ILE A 391 -9.28 -5.79 9.41
N THR A 392 -9.22 -4.62 10.02
CA THR A 392 -9.03 -4.50 11.48
C THR A 392 -10.27 -4.91 12.25
N THR A 393 -11.47 -4.65 11.70
CA THR A 393 -12.73 -5.17 12.21
C THR A 393 -12.71 -6.70 12.23
N GLN A 394 -12.33 -7.32 11.10
CA GLN A 394 -12.25 -8.77 11.00
C GLN A 394 -11.16 -9.37 11.90
N MET A 395 -10.00 -8.75 12.00
CA MET A 395 -8.93 -9.15 12.91
C MET A 395 -9.39 -9.14 14.37
N LEU A 396 -10.09 -8.09 14.81
CA LEU A 396 -10.60 -8.00 16.18
C LEU A 396 -11.69 -9.06 16.45
N ARG A 397 -12.55 -9.34 15.46
CA ARG A 397 -13.56 -10.43 15.55
C ARG A 397 -12.91 -11.82 15.62
N LEU A 398 -11.82 -12.06 14.90
CA LEU A 398 -11.03 -13.28 15.03
C LEU A 398 -10.32 -13.35 16.38
N GLN A 399 -9.74 -12.25 16.85
CA GLN A 399 -9.09 -12.17 18.16
C GLN A 399 -10.06 -12.53 19.28
N ARG A 400 -11.32 -12.08 19.19
CA ARG A 400 -12.40 -12.46 20.13
C ARG A 400 -12.59 -13.97 20.27
N ARG A 401 -12.42 -14.73 19.18
CA ARG A 401 -12.60 -16.19 19.16
C ARG A 401 -11.37 -16.94 19.64
N VAL A 402 -10.20 -16.41 19.33
CA VAL A 402 -8.92 -17.12 19.52
C VAL A 402 -8.26 -16.74 20.85
N MET A 403 -8.48 -15.52 21.34
CA MET A 403 -7.87 -15.01 22.57
C MET A 403 -8.40 -15.75 23.80
N SER A 404 -7.46 -16.30 24.58
CA SER A 404 -7.71 -17.02 25.82
C SER A 404 -7.24 -16.27 27.07
N GLN A 405 -7.03 -14.96 26.96
CA GLN A 405 -6.61 -14.09 28.06
C GLN A 405 -7.67 -13.04 28.40
N THR A 406 -7.73 -12.62 29.65
CA THR A 406 -8.58 -11.52 30.11
C THR A 406 -7.91 -10.17 29.86
N LEU A 407 -8.73 -9.18 29.54
CA LEU A 407 -8.36 -7.77 29.48
C LEU A 407 -8.76 -7.08 30.79
N ARG A 408 -8.07 -6.00 31.14
CA ARG A 408 -8.36 -5.20 32.34
C ARG A 408 -9.07 -3.91 31.97
N LYS A 409 -10.16 -3.63 32.67
CA LYS A 409 -10.87 -2.35 32.61
C LYS A 409 -10.14 -1.27 33.41
N VAL A 410 -10.57 -0.02 33.24
CA VAL A 410 -10.04 1.14 33.98
C VAL A 410 -10.31 1.02 35.48
N ASN A 411 -11.45 0.43 35.85
CA ASN A 411 -11.85 0.18 37.23
C ASN A 411 -11.08 -0.99 37.91
N GLY A 412 -10.28 -1.75 37.15
CA GLY A 412 -9.50 -2.89 37.63
C GLY A 412 -10.16 -4.27 37.43
N ASP A 413 -11.40 -4.32 36.95
CA ASP A 413 -12.10 -5.58 36.66
C ASP A 413 -11.52 -6.28 35.42
N GLU A 414 -11.50 -7.60 35.46
CA GLU A 414 -11.07 -8.44 34.34
C GLU A 414 -12.26 -8.91 33.51
N TRP A 415 -12.13 -8.86 32.19
CA TRP A 415 -13.19 -9.24 31.25
C TRP A 415 -12.62 -9.99 30.04
N TRP A 416 -13.48 -10.73 29.34
CA TRP A 416 -13.08 -11.50 28.16
C TRP A 416 -13.51 -10.77 26.90
N LEU A 417 -12.61 -10.63 25.93
CA LEU A 417 -12.93 -9.99 24.65
C LEU A 417 -14.14 -10.69 23.95
N SER A 418 -14.30 -12.00 24.16
CA SER A 418 -15.44 -12.78 23.69
C SER A 418 -16.80 -12.36 24.27
N GLN A 419 -16.84 -11.66 25.42
CA GLN A 419 -18.07 -11.13 26.02
C GLN A 419 -18.63 -9.91 25.28
N MET A 420 -17.77 -9.14 24.61
CA MET A 420 -18.20 -8.00 23.79
C MET A 420 -19.18 -8.48 22.71
N PRO A 421 -20.15 -7.67 22.25
CA PRO A 421 -20.94 -8.01 21.07
C PRO A 421 -20.08 -8.22 19.82
N ASN A 422 -20.64 -8.82 18.76
CA ASN A 422 -19.88 -9.15 17.54
C ASN A 422 -20.09 -8.15 16.39
N ASP A 423 -21.13 -7.34 16.48
CA ASP A 423 -21.59 -6.37 15.48
C ASP A 423 -20.93 -5.00 15.62
N PHE A 424 -19.81 -4.90 16.35
CA PHE A 424 -18.98 -3.69 16.33
C PHE A 424 -18.31 -3.52 14.97
N VAL A 425 -17.92 -2.27 14.72
CA VAL A 425 -17.08 -1.86 13.60
C VAL A 425 -15.89 -1.10 14.18
N VAL A 426 -14.69 -1.41 13.71
CA VAL A 426 -13.51 -0.59 13.99
C VAL A 426 -13.60 0.62 13.08
N ARG A 427 -13.21 1.82 13.51
CA ARG A 427 -13.01 3.00 12.68
C ARG A 427 -11.53 3.31 12.61
N VAL A 428 -11.05 3.59 11.41
CA VAL A 428 -9.63 3.86 11.18
C VAL A 428 -9.43 5.32 10.80
N SER A 429 -8.45 5.95 11.43
CA SER A 429 -7.94 7.25 10.98
C SER A 429 -6.44 7.14 10.75
N ALA A 430 -6.06 7.00 9.49
CA ALA A 430 -4.69 6.84 9.01
C ALA A 430 -4.23 8.02 8.14
N HIS A 431 -5.10 8.58 7.29
CA HIS A 431 -4.77 9.69 6.37
C HIS A 431 -4.56 11.01 7.11
N SER A 432 -5.22 11.17 8.25
CA SER A 432 -5.15 12.35 9.11
C SER A 432 -3.72 12.62 9.64
N SER A 433 -2.86 11.60 9.55
CA SER A 433 -1.46 11.64 9.98
C SER A 433 -0.48 12.14 8.90
N SER A 434 -0.98 12.40 7.68
CA SER A 434 -0.22 13.04 6.60
C SER A 434 0.17 14.48 7.02
N PRO A 435 1.37 14.98 6.63
CA PRO A 435 1.85 16.31 6.99
C PRO A 435 0.86 17.45 6.67
N VAL A 436 0.05 17.28 5.62
CA VAL A 436 -0.97 18.25 5.20
C VAL A 436 -2.07 18.44 6.25
N TYR A 437 -2.39 17.37 7.01
CA TYR A 437 -3.55 17.34 7.90
C TYR A 437 -3.18 17.39 9.38
N SER A 438 -1.94 17.06 9.75
CA SER A 438 -1.49 17.13 11.14
C SER A 438 -1.67 18.52 11.74
N GLU A 439 -1.49 19.58 10.96
CA GLU A 439 -1.71 20.96 11.42
C GLU A 439 -3.19 21.25 11.73
N GLN A 440 -4.11 20.73 10.91
CA GLN A 440 -5.55 20.92 11.12
C GLN A 440 -6.05 20.16 12.37
N ILE A 441 -5.48 18.99 12.66
CA ILE A 441 -5.82 18.24 13.89
C ILE A 441 -5.44 19.05 15.13
N VAL A 442 -4.23 19.63 15.14
CA VAL A 442 -3.78 20.46 16.27
C VAL A 442 -4.76 21.61 16.53
N GLN A 443 -5.23 22.27 15.46
CA GLN A 443 -6.22 23.34 15.57
C GLN A 443 -7.58 22.84 16.08
N LYS A 444 -8.09 21.71 15.54
CA LYS A 444 -9.37 21.11 15.97
C LYS A 444 -9.32 20.68 17.45
N VAL A 445 -8.22 20.06 17.88
CA VAL A 445 -8.02 19.64 19.28
C VAL A 445 -7.94 20.85 20.20
N ALA A 446 -7.20 21.89 19.82
CA ALA A 446 -7.13 23.13 20.59
C ALA A 446 -8.51 23.79 20.75
N LEU A 447 -9.31 23.81 19.69
CA LEU A 447 -10.67 24.35 19.69
C LEU A 447 -11.60 23.52 20.58
N ALA A 448 -11.63 22.19 20.41
CA ALA A 448 -12.44 21.29 21.22
C ALA A 448 -12.11 21.39 22.71
N LYS A 449 -10.82 21.53 23.04
CA LYS A 449 -10.36 21.76 24.41
C LYS A 449 -10.83 23.12 24.95
N SER A 450 -10.79 24.17 24.14
CA SER A 450 -11.28 25.50 24.53
C SER A 450 -12.79 25.53 24.80
N TRP A 451 -13.55 24.67 24.11
CA TRP A 451 -14.98 24.47 24.33
C TRP A 451 -15.30 23.56 25.51
N GLY A 452 -14.29 22.92 26.11
CA GLY A 452 -14.48 21.96 27.20
C GLY A 452 -15.13 20.64 26.76
N ALA A 453 -15.11 20.33 25.46
CA ALA A 453 -15.70 19.11 24.91
C ALA A 453 -14.81 17.87 25.08
N ILE A 454 -13.50 18.08 25.23
CA ILE A 454 -12.51 17.03 25.46
C ILE A 454 -11.66 17.38 26.68
N ASP A 455 -11.20 16.37 27.39
CA ASP A 455 -10.32 16.55 28.53
C ASP A 455 -8.84 16.61 28.10
N ASN A 456 -7.94 16.73 29.09
CA ASN A 456 -6.51 16.77 28.81
C ASN A 456 -5.97 15.42 28.32
N GLU A 457 -6.61 14.31 28.68
CA GLU A 457 -6.20 12.97 28.30
C GLU A 457 -6.54 12.71 26.83
N ASP A 458 -7.76 13.00 26.43
CA ASP A 458 -8.26 12.94 25.07
C ASP A 458 -7.44 13.84 24.15
N ALA A 459 -7.11 15.06 24.60
CA ALA A 459 -6.26 15.97 23.82
C ALA A 459 -4.87 15.37 23.55
N ILE A 460 -4.26 14.68 24.52
CA ILE A 460 -2.95 14.04 24.35
C ILE A 460 -3.06 12.87 23.36
N ARG A 461 -4.08 12.01 23.50
CA ARG A 461 -4.33 10.88 22.59
C ARG A 461 -4.59 11.38 21.16
N LEU A 462 -5.35 12.45 21.00
CA LEU A 462 -5.65 13.04 19.69
C LEU A 462 -4.47 13.76 19.04
N LEU A 463 -3.46 14.18 19.81
CA LEU A 463 -2.25 14.83 19.29
C LEU A 463 -1.14 13.84 18.94
N ASN A 464 -1.21 12.59 19.40
CA ASN A 464 -0.22 11.53 19.18
C ASN A 464 1.22 12.01 19.51
N LEU A 465 1.39 12.47 20.75
CA LEU A 465 2.69 12.91 21.24
C LEU A 465 3.57 11.69 21.58
N PRO A 466 4.91 11.79 21.45
CA PRO A 466 5.79 10.71 21.88
C PRO A 466 5.58 10.43 23.38
N HIS A 467 5.47 9.14 23.71
CA HIS A 467 5.15 8.66 25.05
C HIS A 467 3.78 9.13 25.57
N ASP A 468 2.78 9.13 24.70
CA ASP A 468 1.39 9.43 25.02
C ASP A 468 0.88 8.69 26.26
N GLU A 469 1.15 7.40 26.43
CA GLU A 469 0.75 6.63 27.61
C GLU A 469 1.26 7.23 28.93
N LEU A 470 2.53 7.67 28.95
CA LEU A 470 3.12 8.33 30.11
C LEU A 470 2.52 9.72 30.34
N LEU A 471 2.23 10.44 29.26
CA LEU A 471 1.62 11.77 29.32
C LEU A 471 0.16 11.69 29.80
N VAL A 472 -0.60 10.69 29.35
CA VAL A 472 -1.94 10.36 29.82
C VAL A 472 -1.91 9.99 31.30
N ALA A 473 -1.00 9.11 31.72
CA ALA A 473 -0.85 8.74 33.13
C ALA A 473 -0.50 9.95 34.02
N LYS A 474 0.34 10.87 33.51
CA LYS A 474 0.65 12.14 34.20
C LYS A 474 -0.56 13.07 34.24
N ALA A 475 -1.32 13.18 33.16
CA ALA A 475 -2.53 13.99 33.08
C ALA A 475 -3.59 13.50 34.09
N ARG A 476 -3.80 12.19 34.19
CA ARG A 476 -4.67 11.57 35.22
C ARG A 476 -4.23 11.93 36.65
N LYS A 477 -2.94 11.77 36.96
CA LYS A 477 -2.39 12.14 38.28
C LYS A 477 -2.56 13.62 38.61
N LEU A 478 -2.41 14.50 37.61
CA LEU A 478 -2.61 15.93 37.78
C LEU A 478 -4.10 16.28 37.98
N ALA A 479 -5.00 15.61 37.26
CA ALA A 479 -6.45 15.77 37.42
C ALA A 479 -6.91 15.31 38.81
N GLU A 480 -6.46 14.14 39.27
CA GLU A 480 -6.72 13.65 40.64
C GLU A 480 -6.17 14.61 41.71
N ALA A 481 -4.96 15.15 41.50
CA ALA A 481 -4.37 16.12 42.42
C ALA A 481 -5.15 17.45 42.43
N ALA A 482 -5.67 17.88 41.27
CA ALA A 482 -6.51 19.07 41.16
C ALA A 482 -7.88 18.86 41.82
N ALA A 483 -8.52 17.69 41.63
CA ALA A 483 -9.76 17.32 42.29
C ALA A 483 -9.62 17.31 43.82
N LYS A 484 -8.57 16.66 44.35
CA LYS A 484 -8.26 16.67 45.79
C LYS A 484 -7.98 18.07 46.34
N ARG A 485 -7.39 18.96 45.54
CA ARG A 485 -7.20 20.38 45.93
C ARG A 485 -8.53 21.14 45.92
N ALA A 486 -9.40 20.91 44.95
CA ALA A 486 -10.71 21.54 44.85
C ALA A 486 -11.62 21.11 46.01
N GLU A 487 -11.63 19.82 46.36
CA GLU A 487 -12.34 19.28 47.53
C GLU A 487 -11.87 19.94 48.83
N ARG A 488 -10.56 20.05 49.05
CA ARG A 488 -10.01 20.75 50.22
C ARG A 488 -10.40 22.22 50.26
N VAL A 489 -10.44 22.90 49.12
CA VAL A 489 -10.88 24.31 49.05
C VAL A 489 -12.38 24.44 49.34
N LEU A 490 -13.21 23.50 48.88
CA LEU A 490 -14.64 23.43 49.20
C LEU A 490 -14.87 23.16 50.69
N GLU A 491 -14.17 22.22 51.31
CA GLU A 491 -14.26 21.94 52.75
C GLU A 491 -13.86 23.16 53.60
N VAL A 492 -12.81 23.88 53.19
CA VAL A 492 -12.40 25.12 53.87
C VAL A 492 -13.49 26.19 53.74
N LYS A 493 -14.07 26.36 52.56
CA LYS A 493 -15.18 27.31 52.34
C LYS A 493 -16.44 26.94 53.12
N GLU A 494 -16.78 25.66 53.22
CA GLU A 494 -17.92 25.20 54.03
C GLU A 494 -17.69 25.43 55.52
N ARG A 495 -16.47 25.21 56.02
CA ARG A 495 -16.12 25.52 57.41
C ARG A 495 -16.16 27.02 57.69
N GLU A 496 -15.70 27.85 56.76
CA GLU A 496 -15.79 29.31 56.86
C GLU A 496 -17.25 29.80 56.81
N ALA A 497 -18.10 29.19 55.97
CA ALA A 497 -19.52 29.50 55.90
C ALA A 497 -20.26 29.13 57.21
N LYS A 498 -20.03 27.93 57.75
CA LYS A 498 -20.57 27.50 59.06
C LYS A 498 -20.08 28.39 60.20
N ALA A 499 -18.81 28.81 60.17
CA ALA A 499 -18.27 29.74 61.16
C ALA A 499 -18.91 31.14 61.07
N LYS A 500 -19.24 31.61 59.86
CA LYS A 500 -19.98 32.87 59.66
C LYS A 500 -21.43 32.78 60.13
N GLU A 501 -22.13 31.68 59.89
CA GLU A 501 -23.49 31.46 60.39
C GLU A 501 -23.56 31.42 61.93
N VAL A 502 -22.63 30.71 62.58
CA VAL A 502 -22.55 30.67 64.06
C VAL A 502 -22.24 32.04 64.64
N LYS A 503 -21.47 32.87 63.94
CA LYS A 503 -21.19 34.25 64.34
C LYS A 503 -22.38 35.19 64.12
N ALA A 504 -23.21 34.92 63.11
CA ALA A 504 -24.44 35.67 62.84
C ALA A 504 -25.60 35.29 63.79
N MET A 505 -25.63 34.08 64.35
CA MET A 505 -26.61 33.69 65.38
C MET A 505 -26.24 34.17 66.80
N ARG A 506 -25.01 34.65 67.01
CA ARG A 506 -24.49 35.11 68.30
C ARG A 506 -24.39 36.63 68.45
N GLY A 507 -24.70 37.38 67.39
CA GLY A 507 -24.92 38.83 67.45
C GLY A 507 -26.40 39.12 67.36
#